data_AF-A0A956IUY4-F1
#
_entry.id   AF-A0A956IUY4-F1
#
_cell.length_a   1.000
_cell.length_b   1.000
_cell.length_c   1.000
_cell.angle_alpha   90.00
_cell.angle_beta   90.00
_cell.angle_gamma   90.00
#
_symmetry.space_group_name_H-M   'P 1'
#
loop_
_entity.id
_entity.type
_entity.pdbx_description
1 polymer ?
#
loop_
_entity_poly.entity_id
_entity_poly.type
_entity_poly.pdbx_seq_one_letter_code
_entity_poly.pdbx_strand_id
1 'polypeptide(L)'
;SERGSLCMGQVFEARSSITVYRVWNSEKDYTELGTWWSFAPPGESRESYREANAVCEEWSRLDRLVVCELKIGARFVIGPGQSAACETGPSYPKSATNQVYIPNDGRIDEIHVDNCQPSSAWPD
;
A
#
# COMPACT_ATOMS: atom_id res chain seq x y z
N SER A 1 13.82 22.17 -25.33
CA SER A 1 14.01 21.88 -23.90
C SER A 1 13.06 20.76 -23.49
N GLU A 2 13.56 19.52 -23.48
CA GLU A 2 12.80 18.34 -23.07
C GLU A 2 12.61 18.37 -21.55
N ARG A 3 11.42 18.72 -21.09
CA ARG A 3 11.01 18.49 -19.70
C ARG A 3 10.44 17.09 -19.61
N GLY A 4 11.33 16.11 -19.56
CA GLY A 4 10.99 14.72 -19.28
C GLY A 4 10.52 14.55 -17.84
N SER A 5 9.28 14.94 -17.55
CA SER A 5 8.57 14.52 -16.35
C SER A 5 7.85 13.22 -16.66
N LEU A 6 8.61 12.14 -16.84
CA LEU A 6 8.07 10.78 -16.72
C LEU A 6 7.70 10.63 -15.23
N CYS A 7 6.40 10.72 -14.91
CA CYS A 7 5.90 10.23 -13.63
C CYS A 7 6.41 8.80 -13.46
N MET A 8 7.27 8.57 -12.47
CA MET A 8 8.07 7.33 -12.32
C MET A 8 7.26 6.12 -11.82
N GLY A 9 5.97 6.06 -12.17
CA GLY A 9 5.12 4.89 -11.97
C GLY A 9 4.95 4.15 -13.29
N GLN A 10 5.26 2.87 -13.32
CA GLN A 10 4.98 2.01 -14.47
C GLN A 10 3.66 1.27 -14.24
N VAL A 11 2.78 1.30 -15.24
CA VAL A 11 1.53 0.55 -15.23
C VAL A 11 1.82 -0.88 -15.68
N PHE A 12 1.35 -1.85 -14.91
CA PHE A 12 1.47 -3.27 -15.20
C PHE A 12 0.10 -3.93 -15.23
N GLU A 13 0.06 -5.13 -15.80
CA GLU A 13 -1.09 -6.02 -15.78
C GLU A 13 -0.65 -7.37 -15.19
N ALA A 14 -1.38 -7.86 -14.20
CA ALA A 14 -1.07 -9.13 -13.55
C ALA A 14 -1.33 -10.30 -14.50
N ARG A 15 -0.26 -11.02 -14.88
CA ARG A 15 -0.34 -12.21 -15.75
C ARG A 15 -0.49 -13.53 -14.98
N SER A 16 -0.33 -13.47 -13.66
CA SER A 16 -0.53 -14.56 -12.72
C SER A 16 -1.13 -13.97 -11.44
N SER A 17 -1.62 -14.83 -10.56
CA SER A 17 -1.85 -14.43 -9.18
C SER A 17 -0.51 -14.00 -8.55
N ILE A 18 -0.52 -12.86 -7.85
CA ILE A 18 0.64 -12.27 -7.18
C ILE A 18 0.23 -11.90 -5.76
N THR A 19 0.92 -12.45 -4.76
CA THR A 19 0.68 -12.11 -3.35
C THR A 19 1.01 -10.64 -3.08
N VAL A 20 0.10 -9.98 -2.38
CA VAL A 20 0.24 -8.59 -1.95
C VAL A 20 -0.13 -8.44 -0.48
N TYR A 21 0.58 -7.55 0.20
CA TYR A 21 0.48 -7.29 1.63
C TYR A 21 0.02 -5.86 1.87
N ARG A 22 -0.86 -5.68 2.84
CA ARG A 22 -1.31 -4.35 3.26
C ARG A 22 -1.47 -4.28 4.77
N VAL A 23 -0.80 -3.31 5.35
CA VAL A 23 -1.05 -2.89 6.72
C VAL A 23 -2.13 -1.82 6.72
N TRP A 24 -3.15 -1.97 7.57
CA TRP A 24 -4.30 -1.08 7.65
C TRP A 24 -4.70 -0.78 9.11
N ASN A 25 -5.67 0.13 9.28
CA ASN A 25 -6.15 0.57 10.59
C ASN A 25 -7.52 -0.04 10.89
N SER A 26 -7.60 -0.87 11.94
CA SER A 26 -8.85 -1.51 12.38
C SER A 26 -9.97 -0.54 12.74
N GLU A 27 -9.64 0.70 13.12
CA GLU A 27 -10.63 1.76 13.40
C GLU A 27 -11.26 2.34 12.12
N LYS A 28 -10.74 1.97 10.94
CA LYS A 28 -11.23 2.34 9.62
C LYS A 28 -11.35 1.09 8.75
N ASP A 29 -12.20 0.14 9.15
CA ASP A 29 -12.44 -1.15 8.49
C ASP A 29 -12.69 -1.07 6.98
N TYR A 30 -13.40 -0.04 6.51
CA TYR A 30 -13.60 0.24 5.08
C TYR A 30 -12.29 0.49 4.30
N THR A 31 -11.15 0.64 4.97
CA THR A 31 -9.82 0.80 4.36
C THR A 31 -9.04 -0.51 4.25
N GLU A 32 -9.58 -1.65 4.73
CA GLU A 32 -8.91 -2.95 4.71
C GLU A 32 -8.37 -3.28 3.32
N LEU A 33 -9.19 -3.15 2.27
CA LEU A 33 -8.82 -3.41 0.88
C LEU A 33 -8.49 -2.14 0.08
N GLY A 34 -8.00 -1.08 0.74
CA GLY A 34 -7.66 0.18 0.09
C GLY A 34 -6.56 0.09 -0.98
N THR A 35 -6.04 1.23 -1.43
CA THR A 35 -5.25 1.29 -2.68
C THR A 35 -3.77 0.93 -2.57
N TRP A 36 -3.18 1.07 -1.39
CA TRP A 36 -1.72 0.96 -1.22
C TRP A 36 -1.32 -0.40 -0.64
N TRP A 37 -0.44 -1.10 -1.37
CA TRP A 37 0.02 -2.46 -1.07
C TRP A 37 1.54 -2.58 -1.26
N SER A 38 2.07 -3.74 -0.88
CA SER A 38 3.47 -4.15 -1.05
C SER A 38 3.53 -5.58 -1.61
N PHE A 39 4.59 -5.90 -2.36
CA PHE A 39 4.90 -7.29 -2.73
C PHE A 39 5.70 -8.04 -1.65
N ALA A 40 6.26 -7.32 -0.69
CA ALA A 40 6.97 -7.90 0.44
C ALA A 40 6.12 -7.81 1.71
N PRO A 41 6.21 -8.79 2.63
CA PRO A 41 5.58 -8.69 3.93
C PRO A 41 6.07 -7.44 4.66
N PRO A 42 5.24 -6.84 5.53
CA PRO A 42 5.68 -5.73 6.36
C PRO A 42 6.79 -6.21 7.29
N GLY A 43 7.68 -5.29 7.67
CA GLY A 43 8.66 -5.55 8.73
C GLY A 43 8.01 -5.79 10.09
N GLU A 44 8.84 -5.87 11.12
CA GLU A 44 8.39 -6.22 12.49
C GLU A 44 7.98 -5.00 13.33
N SER A 45 8.18 -3.76 12.86
CA SER A 45 7.85 -2.56 13.65
C SER A 45 7.01 -1.54 12.88
N ARG A 46 6.10 -0.87 13.60
CA ARG A 46 5.29 0.24 13.07
C ARG A 46 6.17 1.39 12.60
N GLU A 47 7.17 1.76 13.40
CA GLU A 47 8.06 2.88 13.09
C GLU A 47 8.82 2.68 11.77
N SER A 48 9.46 1.51 11.59
CA SER A 48 10.18 1.21 10.36
C SER A 48 9.25 1.15 9.16
N TYR A 49 8.04 0.61 9.32
CA TYR A 49 7.04 0.59 8.25
C TYR A 49 6.59 2.01 7.87
N ARG A 50 6.39 2.91 8.85
CA ARG A 50 6.01 4.30 8.59
C ARG A 50 7.08 5.04 7.82
N GLU A 51 8.34 4.90 8.23
CA GLU A 51 9.47 5.49 7.51
C GLU A 51 9.57 4.94 6.09
N ALA A 52 9.50 3.61 5.95
CA ALA A 52 9.60 2.94 4.66
C ALA A 52 8.41 3.23 3.73
N ASN A 53 7.25 3.63 4.24
CA ASN A 53 6.05 3.89 3.42
C ASN A 53 5.56 5.34 3.46
N ALA A 54 6.29 6.22 4.14
CA ALA A 54 5.91 7.60 4.41
C ALA A 54 4.46 7.71 4.92
N VAL A 55 4.17 7.05 6.06
CA VAL A 55 2.83 7.03 6.67
C VAL A 55 2.86 7.73 8.02
N CYS A 56 2.22 8.90 8.08
CA CYS A 56 2.12 9.68 9.32
C CYS A 56 1.31 8.97 10.41
N GLU A 57 1.65 9.24 11.66
CA GLU A 57 1.04 8.60 12.83
C GLU A 57 -0.47 8.88 12.91
N GLU A 58 -0.84 10.12 12.68
CA GLU A 58 -2.20 10.64 12.68
C GLU A 58 -3.09 10.07 11.56
N TRP A 59 -2.51 9.52 10.48
CA TRP A 59 -3.29 9.00 9.36
C TRP A 59 -3.86 7.61 9.64
N SER A 60 -3.08 6.76 10.30
CA SER A 60 -3.38 5.34 10.46
C SER A 60 -2.68 4.75 11.68
N ARG A 61 -3.39 3.97 12.49
CA ARG A 61 -2.81 3.21 13.61
C ARG A 61 -1.90 2.06 13.17
N LEU A 62 -2.10 1.56 11.95
CA LEU A 62 -1.34 0.45 11.36
C LEU A 62 -1.28 -0.76 12.29
N ASP A 63 -2.43 -1.37 12.57
CA ASP A 63 -2.58 -2.41 13.59
C ASP A 63 -3.11 -3.74 13.08
N ARG A 64 -3.37 -3.82 11.76
CA ARG A 64 -3.84 -5.03 11.09
C ARG A 64 -3.06 -5.29 9.82
N LEU A 65 -2.85 -6.55 9.51
CA LEU A 65 -2.31 -7.03 8.25
C LEU A 65 -3.38 -7.80 7.50
N VAL A 66 -3.53 -7.53 6.21
CA VAL A 66 -4.27 -8.38 5.28
C VAL A 66 -3.32 -8.81 4.16
N VAL A 67 -3.44 -10.08 3.76
CA VAL A 67 -2.68 -10.68 2.67
C VAL A 67 -3.67 -11.19 1.65
N CYS A 68 -3.54 -10.74 0.41
CA CYS A 68 -4.41 -11.13 -0.70
C CYS A 68 -3.57 -11.47 -1.94
N GLU A 69 -4.26 -11.84 -3.00
CA GLU A 69 -3.69 -12.07 -4.32
C GLU A 69 -4.25 -11.05 -5.32
N LEU A 70 -3.40 -10.52 -6.20
CA LEU A 70 -3.84 -9.75 -7.36
C LEU A 70 -4.61 -10.64 -8.34
N LYS A 71 -5.80 -10.19 -8.75
CA LYS A 71 -6.58 -10.85 -9.81
C LYS A 71 -5.79 -10.85 -11.11
N ILE A 72 -5.84 -11.95 -11.85
CA ILE A 72 -5.29 -12.00 -13.22
C ILE A 72 -6.02 -10.96 -14.08
N GLY A 73 -5.25 -10.16 -14.83
CA GLY A 73 -5.77 -9.04 -15.62
C GLY A 73 -5.92 -7.72 -14.85
N ALA A 74 -5.73 -7.71 -13.52
CA ALA A 74 -5.74 -6.48 -12.73
C ALA A 74 -4.60 -5.55 -13.18
N ARG A 75 -4.92 -4.27 -13.33
CA ARG A 75 -3.93 -3.23 -13.58
C ARG A 75 -3.47 -2.59 -12.28
N PHE A 76 -2.17 -2.43 -12.13
CA PHE A 76 -1.56 -1.82 -10.95
C PHE A 76 -0.38 -0.95 -11.36
N VAL A 77 0.06 -0.08 -10.47
CA VAL A 77 1.23 0.77 -10.68
C VAL A 77 2.30 0.39 -9.66
N ILE A 78 3.53 0.19 -10.14
CA ILE A 78 4.72 0.18 -9.28
C ILE A 78 5.39 1.52 -9.44
N GLY A 79 5.59 2.22 -8.34
CA GLY A 79 6.32 3.46 -8.33
C GLY A 79 6.96 3.70 -6.98
N PRO A 80 7.89 4.65 -6.91
CA PRO A 80 8.42 5.06 -5.62
C PRO A 80 7.28 5.59 -4.74
N GLY A 81 7.27 5.21 -3.47
CA GLY A 81 6.19 5.59 -2.55
C GLY A 81 6.06 7.11 -2.38
N GLN A 82 4.98 7.54 -1.71
CA GLN A 82 4.77 8.95 -1.41
C GLN A 82 5.89 9.53 -0.52
N SER A 83 5.97 10.85 -0.47
CA SER A 83 6.55 11.60 0.64
C SER A 83 5.42 12.12 1.53
N ALA A 84 5.68 12.35 2.81
CA ALA A 84 4.67 12.86 3.72
C ALA A 84 5.24 13.95 4.63
N ALA A 85 4.52 15.06 4.76
CA ALA A 85 4.79 16.07 5.78
C ALA A 85 3.75 15.88 6.88
N CYS A 86 4.14 15.21 7.97
CA CYS A 86 3.24 14.91 9.07
C CYS A 86 2.97 16.16 9.91
N GLU A 87 1.73 16.31 10.35
CA GLU A 87 1.30 17.38 11.27
C GLU A 87 1.95 17.19 12.64
N THR A 88 2.08 15.93 13.05
CA THR A 88 2.76 15.51 14.27
C THR A 88 3.89 14.55 13.94
N GLY A 89 5.11 14.85 14.40
CA GLY A 89 6.27 13.97 14.19
C GLY A 89 7.13 14.32 12.97
N PRO A 90 7.93 13.36 12.46
CA PRO A 90 8.88 13.61 11.39
C PRO A 90 8.19 13.74 10.02
N SER A 91 8.73 14.59 9.15
CA SER A 91 8.41 14.51 7.71
C SER A 91 9.21 13.38 7.07
N TYR A 92 8.55 12.55 6.27
CA TYR A 92 9.17 11.47 5.53
C TYR A 92 9.53 11.92 4.11
N PRO A 93 10.78 11.76 3.68
CA PRO A 93 11.15 11.97 2.29
C PRO A 93 10.42 10.94 1.41
N LYS A 94 10.55 11.09 0.09
CA LYS A 94 10.04 10.09 -0.86
C LYS A 94 10.58 8.71 -0.48
N SER A 95 9.66 7.77 -0.25
CA SER A 95 10.02 6.42 0.17
C SER A 95 11.01 5.78 -0.81
N ALA A 96 12.05 5.15 -0.25
CA ALA A 96 13.00 4.31 -1.01
C ALA A 96 12.38 2.98 -1.45
N THR A 97 11.26 2.59 -0.85
CA THR A 97 10.53 1.37 -1.16
C THR A 97 9.51 1.67 -2.25
N ASN A 98 9.53 0.85 -3.30
CA ASN A 98 8.46 0.91 -4.29
C ASN A 98 7.15 0.45 -3.67
N GLN A 99 6.11 1.25 -3.83
CA GLN A 99 4.76 0.90 -3.42
C GLN A 99 3.98 0.37 -4.62
N VAL A 100 3.01 -0.51 -4.31
CA VAL A 100 2.08 -1.06 -5.28
C VAL A 100 0.77 -0.33 -5.13
N TYR A 101 0.42 0.48 -6.11
CA TYR A 101 -0.89 1.11 -6.19
C TYR A 101 -1.84 0.18 -6.95
N ILE A 102 -2.86 -0.30 -6.26
CA ILE A 102 -3.95 -1.09 -6.82
C ILE A 102 -5.20 -0.21 -6.74
N PRO A 103 -5.92 0.06 -7.85
CA PRO A 103 -7.05 0.98 -7.87
C PRO A 103 -8.32 0.37 -7.26
N ASN A 104 -8.21 -0.19 -6.04
CA ASN A 104 -9.36 -0.68 -5.31
C ASN A 104 -10.22 0.49 -4.83
N ASP A 105 -11.52 0.42 -5.11
CA ASP A 105 -12.54 1.32 -4.56
C ASP A 105 -13.76 0.52 -4.09
N GLY A 106 -13.79 0.24 -2.79
CA GLY A 106 -14.91 -0.46 -2.16
C GLY A 106 -16.23 0.32 -2.18
N ARG A 107 -16.23 1.62 -2.50
CA ARG A 107 -17.47 2.42 -2.60
C ARG A 107 -18.27 2.10 -3.86
N ILE A 108 -17.60 1.58 -4.88
CA ILE A 108 -18.19 1.19 -6.17
C ILE A 108 -17.99 -0.31 -6.47
N ASP A 109 -17.62 -1.09 -5.46
CA ASP A 109 -17.35 -2.53 -5.55
C ASP A 109 -16.26 -2.90 -6.59
N GLU A 110 -15.32 -1.99 -6.82
CA GLU A 110 -14.20 -2.23 -7.72
C GLU A 110 -12.99 -2.74 -6.91
N ILE A 111 -12.88 -4.06 -6.78
CA ILE A 111 -11.80 -4.72 -6.03
C ILE A 111 -10.97 -5.60 -6.97
N HIS A 112 -9.67 -5.34 -7.03
CA HIS A 112 -8.70 -5.99 -7.92
C HIS A 112 -7.84 -7.06 -7.23
N VAL A 113 -8.14 -7.35 -5.97
CA VAL A 113 -7.53 -8.43 -5.19
C VAL A 113 -8.58 -9.49 -4.83
N ASP A 114 -8.16 -10.72 -4.62
CA ASP A 114 -8.97 -11.83 -4.15
C ASP A 114 -8.16 -12.79 -3.27
N ASN A 115 -8.74 -13.95 -2.91
CA ASN A 115 -8.11 -14.99 -2.11
C ASN A 115 -7.45 -14.46 -0.81
N CYS A 116 -8.09 -13.48 -0.18
CA CYS A 116 -7.59 -12.84 1.01
C CYS A 116 -7.60 -13.79 2.22
N GLN A 117 -6.48 -13.84 2.92
CA GLN A 117 -6.39 -14.49 4.23
C GLN A 117 -7.16 -13.68 5.28
N PRO A 118 -7.65 -14.31 6.36
CA PRO A 118 -8.23 -13.58 7.49
C PRO A 118 -7.24 -12.55 8.02
N SER A 119 -7.68 -11.31 8.19
CA SER A 119 -6.79 -10.26 8.70
C SER A 119 -6.30 -10.58 10.12
N SER A 120 -5.00 -10.41 10.35
CA SER A 120 -4.34 -10.64 11.63
C SER A 120 -4.01 -9.33 12.34
N ALA A 121 -3.67 -9.40 13.63
CA ALA A 121 -3.00 -8.28 14.28
C ALA A 121 -1.63 -8.05 13.63
N TRP A 122 -1.14 -6.82 13.70
CA TRP A 122 0.23 -6.49 13.29
C TRP A 122 0.72 -5.20 13.97
N PRO A 123 2.00 -5.11 14.35
CA PRO A 123 2.97 -6.19 14.43
C PRO A 123 2.63 -7.11 15.61
N ASP A 124 2.98 -8.39 15.45
CA ASP A 124 2.83 -9.42 16.48
C ASP A 124 4.10 -9.55 17.33
#